data_AF-A0A8J7MIK9-F1
#
_entry.id   AF-A0A8J7MIK9-F1
#
_cell.length_a   1.000
_cell.length_b   1.000
_cell.length_c   1.000
_cell.angle_alpha   90.00
_cell.angle_beta   90.00
_cell.angle_gamma   90.00
#
_symmetry.space_group_name_H-M   'P 1'
#
loop_
_entity.id
_entity.type
_entity.pdbx_description
1 polymer ?
#
loop_
_entity_poly.entity_id
_entity_poly.type
_entity_poly.pdbx_seq_one_letter_code
_entity_poly.pdbx_strand_id
1 'polypeptide(L)'
;MRQIIWILAIFLNISQLQAQQSETILIGEVLNKAGSERMLTQRMAKLYIALYLGTDIKESKAALDATVSLFDTRLIDLKTIKINARYTKRIERVNHLWGTYRALILSRPTKENILLLLKENNVILESCELLTNELEWHASRFSSKNGLYQMNENVMHLENRAGRQRMLTERVLFYFLANHALIGADSKFDKELNLALDDYQINLTALMGATENTPEIDYRLILLSKEWEALSFSCHQKEKDFSNIEGVLKMGKDLLKSMEEITKSYEVLIDLRVASLLLNNAIDLAGQQNILTQKITKTYILEGLTENSKYEKERKSDVSLFEQNMDELKLFAPMEEITEALNVVDNLWTNYRNEVMNPSTKAGAKELLYANSELLMASKNVTKLLEMYAKMYKKSVTSYNYVMVDWIKQIGHQEMLTERILMYSYALSWGIKKDAIPKELDRAGREYLENFNVLSLAIPIPNMQERGERLAEKWEVVKTYLSDLGRYQEELNEWSADLSKELGDLTKLYREKIKGMVAEEAVEKANQQCMLSQKMASNYLAVGMNLNGQYQRQQLEKDKLLFQKQLEELK
;
A
#
# COMPACT_ATOMS: atom_id res chain seq x y z
N MET A 1 -11.32 8.34 44.66
CA MET A 1 -11.73 9.69 44.21
C MET A 1 -11.03 10.15 42.94
N ARG A 2 -9.68 10.08 42.82
CA ARG A 2 -8.97 10.45 41.57
C ARG A 2 -9.45 9.69 40.33
N GLN A 3 -9.73 8.39 40.41
CA GLN A 3 -10.24 7.60 39.28
C GLN A 3 -11.65 8.00 38.80
N ILE A 4 -12.50 8.56 39.67
CA ILE A 4 -13.88 8.97 39.33
C ILE A 4 -13.87 10.36 38.65
N ILE A 5 -12.90 11.21 39.00
CA ILE A 5 -12.71 12.54 38.40
C ILE A 5 -12.21 12.40 36.94
N TRP A 6 -11.41 11.37 36.63
CA TRP A 6 -10.99 11.07 35.26
C TRP A 6 -12.16 10.61 34.37
N ILE A 7 -13.07 9.79 34.89
CA ILE A 7 -14.25 9.32 34.14
C ILE A 7 -15.23 10.47 33.85
N LEU A 8 -15.37 11.43 34.77
CA LEU A 8 -16.22 12.62 34.56
C LEU A 8 -15.61 13.64 33.57
N ALA A 9 -14.28 13.75 33.51
CA ALA A 9 -13.58 14.57 32.52
C ALA A 9 -13.63 13.97 31.10
N ILE A 10 -13.73 12.64 30.98
CA ILE A 10 -13.94 11.93 29.71
C ILE A 10 -15.31 12.27 29.11
N PHE A 11 -16.37 12.40 29.91
CA PHE A 11 -17.72 12.70 29.38
C PHE A 11 -17.95 14.17 28.97
N LEU A 12 -17.25 15.13 29.58
CA LEU A 12 -17.45 16.56 29.28
C LEU A 12 -16.74 17.02 27.99
N ASN A 13 -15.69 16.33 27.53
CA ASN A 13 -14.98 16.68 26.30
C ASN A 13 -15.61 16.11 25.01
N ILE A 14 -16.56 15.16 25.12
CA ILE A 14 -17.26 14.56 23.97
C ILE A 14 -18.10 15.60 23.20
N SER A 15 -18.38 16.76 23.79
CA SER A 15 -19.21 17.80 23.17
C SER A 15 -18.45 18.91 22.44
N GLN A 16 -17.09 18.90 22.40
CA GLN A 16 -16.31 19.96 21.76
C GLN A 16 -15.34 19.53 20.65
N LEU A 17 -15.24 18.25 20.30
CA LEU A 17 -14.45 17.81 19.14
C LEU A 17 -15.34 17.62 17.90
N GLN A 18 -15.74 18.75 17.31
CA GLN A 18 -16.04 18.78 15.88
C GLN A 18 -14.88 19.45 15.15
N ALA A 19 -14.37 18.71 14.16
CA ALA A 19 -13.59 19.15 13.01
C ALA A 19 -12.11 19.52 13.24
N GLN A 20 -11.23 18.55 12.96
CA GLN A 20 -10.22 18.74 11.93
C GLN A 20 -9.80 17.38 11.34
N GLN A 21 -10.54 16.90 10.34
CA GLN A 21 -10.06 15.82 9.48
C GLN A 21 -8.92 16.38 8.63
N SER A 22 -7.69 15.95 8.91
CA SER A 22 -6.62 16.00 7.92
C SER A 22 -6.99 14.99 6.84
N GLU A 23 -7.52 15.44 5.71
CA GLU A 23 -7.70 14.60 4.52
C GLU A 23 -6.33 14.08 4.10
N THR A 24 -6.03 12.83 4.43
CA THR A 24 -4.91 12.10 3.86
C THR A 24 -5.16 11.97 2.37
N ILE A 25 -4.53 12.82 1.57
CA ILE A 25 -4.66 12.80 0.11
C ILE A 25 -4.13 11.44 -0.40
N LEU A 26 -5.03 10.59 -0.89
CA LEU A 26 -4.68 9.28 -1.46
C LEU A 26 -3.94 9.48 -2.79
N ILE A 27 -2.78 8.82 -2.91
CA ILE A 27 -1.88 9.01 -4.06
C ILE A 27 -2.50 8.54 -5.37
N GLY A 28 -3.31 7.47 -5.34
CA GLY A 28 -4.04 6.97 -6.51
C GLY A 28 -5.06 7.99 -7.00
N GLU A 29 -5.83 8.60 -6.09
CA GLU A 29 -6.81 9.62 -6.47
C GLU A 29 -6.17 10.84 -7.16
N VAL A 30 -5.02 11.31 -6.66
CA VAL A 30 -4.29 12.42 -7.27
C VAL A 30 -3.75 12.05 -8.65
N LEU A 31 -3.19 10.85 -8.79
CA LEU A 31 -2.67 10.36 -10.07
C LEU A 31 -3.80 10.24 -11.09
N ASN A 32 -4.94 9.66 -10.70
CA ASN A 32 -6.14 9.56 -11.55
C ASN A 32 -6.63 10.96 -11.98
N LYS A 33 -6.73 11.91 -11.04
CA LYS A 33 -7.13 13.29 -11.33
C LYS A 33 -6.21 13.92 -12.37
N ALA A 34 -4.90 13.90 -12.15
CA ALA A 34 -3.94 14.46 -13.11
C ALA A 34 -3.95 13.74 -14.46
N GLY A 35 -4.02 12.41 -14.44
CA GLY A 35 -4.08 11.58 -15.63
C GLY A 35 -5.33 11.86 -16.47
N SER A 36 -6.45 12.16 -15.82
CA SER A 36 -7.73 12.47 -16.47
C SER A 36 -7.70 13.79 -17.25
N GLU A 37 -6.87 14.76 -16.88
CA GLU A 37 -6.76 16.04 -17.58
C GLU A 37 -6.37 15.82 -19.05
N ARG A 38 -5.49 14.85 -19.33
CA ARG A 38 -5.12 14.44 -20.70
C ARG A 38 -6.35 14.02 -21.50
N MET A 39 -7.17 13.14 -20.94
CA MET A 39 -8.39 12.65 -21.57
C MET A 39 -9.38 13.80 -21.82
N LEU A 40 -9.56 14.70 -20.84
CA LEU A 40 -10.46 15.85 -20.98
C LEU A 40 -10.06 16.76 -22.15
N THR A 41 -8.76 16.98 -22.40
CA THR A 41 -8.31 17.73 -23.59
C THR A 41 -8.77 17.09 -24.90
N GLN A 42 -8.63 15.76 -25.04
CA GLN A 42 -9.03 15.04 -26.25
C GLN A 42 -10.55 15.01 -26.39
N ARG A 43 -11.27 14.82 -25.28
CA ARG A 43 -12.74 14.81 -25.23
C ARG A 43 -13.32 16.15 -25.67
N MET A 44 -12.75 17.27 -25.20
CA MET A 44 -13.15 18.61 -25.66
C MET A 44 -12.94 18.76 -27.17
N ALA A 45 -11.79 18.32 -27.68
CA ALA A 45 -11.50 18.41 -29.11
C ALA A 45 -12.48 17.57 -29.96
N LYS A 46 -12.75 16.32 -29.55
CA LYS A 46 -13.74 15.44 -30.18
C LYS A 46 -15.12 16.10 -30.23
N LEU A 47 -15.61 16.59 -29.09
CA LEU A 47 -16.94 17.21 -28.99
C LEU A 47 -17.05 18.49 -29.82
N TYR A 48 -15.97 19.28 -29.90
CA TYR A 48 -15.92 20.47 -30.75
C TYR A 48 -16.08 20.13 -32.24
N ILE A 49 -15.43 19.06 -32.71
CA ILE A 49 -15.60 18.59 -34.10
C ILE A 49 -16.99 17.96 -34.31
N ALA A 50 -17.51 17.21 -33.34
CA ALA A 50 -18.87 16.67 -33.42
C ALA A 50 -19.92 17.79 -33.61
N LEU A 51 -19.77 18.91 -32.91
CA LEU A 51 -20.61 20.11 -33.11
C LEU A 51 -20.49 20.70 -34.52
N TYR A 52 -19.29 20.72 -35.10
CA TYR A 52 -19.09 21.17 -36.48
C TYR A 52 -19.77 20.26 -37.49
N LEU A 53 -19.72 18.94 -37.27
CA LEU A 53 -20.36 17.95 -38.12
C LEU A 53 -21.89 17.85 -37.92
N GLY A 54 -22.43 18.53 -36.90
CA GLY A 54 -23.85 18.51 -36.59
C GLY A 54 -24.34 17.22 -35.93
N THR A 55 -23.43 16.39 -35.40
CA THR A 55 -23.76 15.12 -34.75
C THR A 55 -24.20 15.36 -33.31
N ASP A 56 -25.45 14.99 -33.00
CA ASP A 56 -26.11 15.18 -31.70
C ASP A 56 -25.72 16.52 -31.03
N ILE A 57 -26.09 17.63 -31.69
CA ILE A 57 -25.66 18.99 -31.31
C ILE A 57 -25.97 19.29 -29.84
N LYS A 58 -27.12 18.82 -29.34
CA LYS A 58 -27.56 19.10 -27.97
C LYS A 58 -26.74 18.30 -26.95
N GLU A 59 -26.56 16.99 -27.13
CA GLU A 59 -25.71 16.19 -26.22
C GLU A 59 -24.26 16.65 -26.30
N SER A 60 -23.72 16.86 -27.51
CA SER A 60 -22.34 17.29 -27.73
C SER A 60 -22.03 18.63 -27.07
N LYS A 61 -22.95 19.60 -27.14
CA LYS A 61 -22.76 20.92 -26.51
C LYS A 61 -22.80 20.81 -24.98
N ALA A 62 -23.78 20.09 -24.43
CA ALA A 62 -23.90 19.88 -22.99
C ALA A 62 -22.68 19.13 -22.42
N ALA A 63 -22.24 18.06 -23.10
CA ALA A 63 -21.06 17.31 -22.74
C ALA A 63 -19.79 18.17 -22.81
N LEU A 64 -19.69 19.06 -23.80
CA LEU A 64 -18.52 19.95 -23.94
C LEU A 64 -18.45 20.93 -22.76
N ASP A 65 -19.56 21.57 -22.42
CA ASP A 65 -19.63 22.52 -21.30
C ASP A 65 -19.31 21.84 -19.96
N ALA A 66 -19.83 20.62 -19.75
CA ALA A 66 -19.49 19.81 -18.58
C ALA A 66 -18.00 19.45 -18.54
N THR A 67 -17.40 19.10 -19.68
CA THR A 67 -15.97 18.73 -19.77
C THR A 67 -15.06 19.94 -19.47
N VAL A 68 -15.41 21.13 -19.97
CA VAL A 68 -14.72 22.39 -19.66
C VAL A 68 -14.79 22.70 -18.17
N SER A 69 -15.97 22.61 -17.56
CA SER A 69 -16.15 22.88 -16.12
C SER A 69 -15.40 21.88 -15.24
N LEU A 70 -15.33 20.61 -15.64
CA LEU A 70 -14.60 19.58 -14.92
C LEU A 70 -13.09 19.83 -14.96
N PHE A 71 -12.55 20.21 -16.12
CA PHE A 71 -11.14 20.59 -16.27
C PHE A 71 -10.80 21.81 -15.40
N ASP A 72 -11.64 22.86 -15.43
CA ASP A 72 -11.48 24.06 -14.60
C ASP A 72 -11.39 23.69 -13.10
N THR A 73 -12.30 22.85 -12.63
CA THR A 73 -12.36 22.41 -11.21
C THR A 73 -11.13 21.60 -10.82
N ARG A 74 -10.77 20.58 -11.61
CA ARG A 74 -9.63 19.71 -11.32
C ARG A 74 -8.29 20.44 -11.39
N LEU A 75 -8.14 21.38 -12.32
CA LEU A 75 -6.94 22.22 -12.39
C LEU A 75 -6.78 23.07 -11.12
N ILE A 76 -7.87 23.57 -10.53
CA ILE A 76 -7.82 24.27 -9.24
C ILE A 76 -7.36 23.32 -8.14
N ASP A 77 -7.96 22.14 -8.02
CA ASP A 77 -7.60 21.14 -7.02
C ASP A 77 -6.12 20.75 -7.12
N LEU A 78 -5.64 20.43 -8.32
CA LEU A 78 -4.24 20.07 -8.57
C LEU A 78 -3.26 21.21 -8.21
N LYS A 79 -3.66 22.48 -8.38
CA LYS A 79 -2.82 23.63 -7.99
C LYS A 79 -2.67 23.79 -6.48
N THR A 80 -3.57 23.22 -5.68
CA THR A 80 -3.45 23.26 -4.21
C THR A 80 -2.37 22.31 -3.69
N ILE A 81 -1.98 21.32 -4.50
CA ILE A 81 -1.02 20.28 -4.14
C ILE A 81 0.41 20.84 -4.16
N LYS A 82 1.13 20.66 -3.06
CA LYS A 82 2.53 21.12 -2.90
C LYS A 82 3.49 19.94 -2.90
N ILE A 83 4.19 19.73 -4.02
CA ILE A 83 5.14 18.62 -4.20
C ILE A 83 6.58 19.12 -4.31
N ASN A 84 6.94 19.70 -5.44
CA ASN A 84 8.29 20.16 -5.72
C ASN A 84 8.24 21.28 -6.79
N ALA A 85 9.34 22.03 -6.96
CA ALA A 85 9.41 23.13 -7.91
C ALA A 85 9.16 22.72 -9.37
N ARG A 86 9.52 21.48 -9.74
CA ARG A 86 9.27 20.93 -11.08
C ARG A 86 7.77 20.69 -11.30
N TYR A 87 7.06 20.11 -10.34
CA TYR A 87 5.60 19.97 -10.36
C TYR A 87 4.90 21.33 -10.49
N THR A 88 5.28 22.31 -9.65
CA THR A 88 4.74 23.68 -9.71
C THR A 88 4.89 24.29 -11.10
N LYS A 89 6.07 24.16 -11.72
CA LYS A 89 6.31 24.66 -13.08
C LYS A 89 5.45 23.94 -14.14
N ARG A 90 5.20 22.63 -13.98
CA ARG A 90 4.35 21.85 -14.90
C ARG A 90 2.89 22.26 -14.80
N ILE A 91 2.34 22.41 -13.59
CA ILE A 91 0.94 22.80 -13.41
C ILE A 91 0.68 24.24 -13.86
N GLU A 92 1.64 25.16 -13.67
CA GLU A 92 1.57 26.52 -14.20
C GLU A 92 1.56 26.56 -15.74
N ARG A 93 2.36 25.70 -16.38
CA ARG A 93 2.37 25.56 -17.84
C ARG A 93 1.02 25.07 -18.36
N VAL A 94 0.42 24.05 -17.72
CA VAL A 94 -0.92 23.56 -18.05
C VAL A 94 -1.95 24.68 -17.90
N ASN A 95 -1.91 25.41 -16.79
CA ASN A 95 -2.83 26.53 -16.53
C ASN A 95 -2.73 27.64 -17.59
N HIS A 96 -1.52 27.97 -18.05
CA HIS A 96 -1.33 28.95 -19.12
C HIS A 96 -1.89 28.47 -20.46
N LEU A 97 -1.58 27.23 -20.85
CA LEU A 97 -2.08 26.65 -22.10
C LEU A 97 -3.60 26.50 -22.11
N TRP A 98 -4.17 26.15 -20.95
CA TRP A 98 -5.61 26.03 -20.78
C TRP A 98 -6.36 27.31 -21.12
N GLY A 99 -5.84 28.49 -20.75
CA GLY A 99 -6.49 29.77 -21.08
C GLY A 99 -6.72 29.96 -22.58
N THR A 100 -5.68 29.72 -23.39
CA THR A 100 -5.76 29.81 -24.87
C THR A 100 -6.64 28.70 -25.44
N TYR A 101 -6.46 27.46 -24.95
CA TYR A 101 -7.21 26.30 -25.44
C TYR A 101 -8.72 26.41 -25.15
N ARG A 102 -9.09 26.88 -23.96
CA ARG A 102 -10.47 27.13 -23.54
C ARG A 102 -11.15 28.18 -24.43
N ALA A 103 -10.46 29.27 -24.77
CA ALA A 103 -10.99 30.28 -25.67
C ALA A 103 -11.30 29.71 -27.06
N LEU A 104 -10.43 28.83 -27.58
CA LEU A 104 -10.63 28.15 -28.85
C LEU A 104 -11.83 27.19 -28.80
N ILE A 105 -11.92 26.34 -27.77
CA ILE A 105 -12.99 25.37 -27.59
C ILE A 105 -14.37 26.02 -27.41
N LEU A 106 -14.44 27.22 -26.81
CA LEU A 106 -15.70 27.95 -26.64
C LEU A 106 -16.07 28.80 -27.87
N SER A 107 -15.17 28.93 -28.84
CA SER A 107 -15.43 29.65 -30.07
C SER A 107 -16.35 28.87 -31.01
N ARG A 108 -16.81 29.51 -32.09
CA ARG A 108 -17.65 28.84 -33.08
C ARG A 108 -16.83 27.79 -33.84
N PRO A 109 -17.32 26.54 -33.99
CA PRO A 109 -16.67 25.54 -34.83
C PRO A 109 -16.63 25.97 -36.30
N THR A 110 -15.42 26.14 -36.85
CA THR A 110 -15.12 26.38 -38.27
C THR A 110 -13.96 25.49 -38.71
N LYS A 111 -13.76 25.30 -40.01
CA LYS A 111 -12.63 24.50 -40.54
C LYS A 111 -11.28 25.05 -40.08
N GLU A 112 -11.12 26.37 -40.08
CA GLU A 112 -9.91 27.06 -39.63
C GLU A 112 -9.64 26.81 -38.16
N ASN A 113 -10.68 26.91 -37.32
CA ASN A 113 -10.55 26.64 -35.88
C ASN A 113 -10.30 25.15 -35.61
N ILE A 114 -10.80 24.23 -36.43
CA ILE A 114 -10.49 22.79 -36.33
C ILE A 114 -9.00 22.54 -36.63
N LEU A 115 -8.45 23.17 -37.68
CA LEU A 115 -7.02 23.06 -38.01
C LEU A 115 -6.14 23.63 -36.89
N LEU A 116 -6.54 24.75 -36.28
CA LEU A 116 -5.87 25.30 -35.11
C LEU A 116 -5.98 24.37 -33.89
N LEU A 117 -7.17 23.82 -33.65
CA LEU A 117 -7.46 22.90 -32.56
C LEU A 117 -6.58 21.65 -32.62
N LEU A 118 -6.39 21.07 -33.81
CA LEU A 118 -5.50 19.92 -34.03
C LEU A 118 -4.05 20.20 -33.59
N LYS A 119 -3.58 21.43 -33.77
CA LYS A 119 -2.25 21.85 -33.31
C LYS A 119 -2.20 22.09 -31.81
N GLU A 120 -3.11 22.93 -31.30
CA GLU A 120 -3.11 23.35 -29.89
C GLU A 120 -3.44 22.20 -28.94
N ASN A 121 -4.30 21.26 -29.35
CA ASN A 121 -4.66 20.09 -28.56
C ASN A 121 -3.44 19.21 -28.23
N ASN A 122 -2.51 19.02 -29.17
CA ASN A 122 -1.30 18.25 -28.91
C ASN A 122 -0.38 18.93 -27.88
N VAL A 123 -0.29 20.26 -27.91
CA VAL A 123 0.57 21.04 -27.00
C VAL A 123 0.08 20.95 -25.55
N ILE A 124 -1.24 21.07 -25.34
CA ILE A 124 -1.82 20.95 -24.00
C ILE A 124 -1.82 19.49 -23.52
N LEU A 125 -2.08 18.51 -24.39
CA LEU A 125 -1.98 17.08 -24.08
C LEU A 125 -0.58 16.72 -23.56
N GLU A 126 0.47 17.12 -24.28
CA GLU A 126 1.86 16.86 -23.88
C GLU A 126 2.19 17.51 -22.53
N SER A 127 1.65 18.71 -22.26
CA SER A 127 1.85 19.37 -20.98
C SER A 127 1.15 18.64 -19.82
N CYS A 128 -0.06 18.11 -20.03
CA CYS A 128 -0.76 17.27 -19.06
C CYS A 128 -0.07 15.90 -18.85
N GLU A 129 0.53 15.33 -19.90
CA GLU A 129 1.38 14.12 -19.81
C GLU A 129 2.59 14.36 -18.91
N LEU A 130 3.32 15.45 -19.13
CA LEU A 130 4.49 15.80 -18.34
C LEU A 130 4.15 16.11 -16.88
N LEU A 131 2.95 16.62 -16.60
CA LEU A 131 2.42 16.81 -15.24
C LEU A 131 2.14 15.46 -14.57
N THR A 132 1.45 14.55 -15.26
CA THR A 132 1.10 13.22 -14.73
C THR A 132 2.35 12.39 -14.44
N ASN A 133 3.32 12.39 -15.36
CA ASN A 133 4.58 11.66 -15.18
C ASN A 133 5.44 12.24 -14.05
N GLU A 134 5.33 13.54 -13.75
CA GLU A 134 6.00 14.13 -12.57
C GLU A 134 5.38 13.63 -11.26
N LEU A 135 4.05 13.50 -11.23
CA LEU A 135 3.33 12.95 -10.07
C LEU A 135 3.67 11.49 -9.83
N GLU A 136 3.63 10.68 -10.89
CA GLU A 136 4.02 9.27 -10.85
C GLU A 136 5.47 9.10 -10.38
N TRP A 137 6.40 9.87 -10.95
CA TRP A 137 7.81 9.85 -10.51
C TRP A 137 7.99 10.28 -9.06
N HIS A 138 7.24 11.29 -8.61
CA HIS A 138 7.30 11.72 -7.22
C HIS A 138 6.74 10.64 -6.28
N ALA A 139 5.63 10.02 -6.66
CA ALA A 139 5.01 8.94 -5.92
C ALA A 139 5.92 7.71 -5.81
N SER A 140 6.60 7.33 -6.90
CA SER A 140 7.57 6.23 -6.88
C SER A 140 8.79 6.50 -6.00
N ARG A 141 9.08 7.77 -5.67
CA ARG A 141 10.17 8.12 -4.76
C ARG A 141 9.88 7.81 -3.30
N PHE A 142 8.61 7.80 -2.89
CA PHE A 142 8.23 7.30 -1.56
C PHE A 142 8.48 5.79 -1.43
N SER A 143 8.58 5.06 -2.56
CA SER A 143 9.01 3.66 -2.60
C SER A 143 10.53 3.48 -2.44
N SER A 144 11.34 4.54 -2.56
CA SER A 144 12.79 4.42 -2.82
C SER A 144 13.72 5.01 -1.75
N LYS A 145 13.22 5.70 -0.71
CA LYS A 145 14.08 6.29 0.34
C LYS A 145 13.82 5.67 1.71
N ASN A 146 14.75 4.83 2.16
CA ASN A 146 14.95 4.31 3.53
C ASN A 146 13.78 3.64 4.28
N GLY A 147 12.60 3.48 3.69
CA GLY A 147 11.58 2.54 4.19
C GLY A 147 11.82 1.16 3.58
N LEU A 148 11.71 0.10 4.37
CA LEU A 148 11.87 -1.31 3.96
C LEU A 148 10.81 -1.80 2.93
N TYR A 149 9.98 -0.91 2.37
CA TYR A 149 8.67 -1.25 1.82
C TYR A 149 8.43 -0.54 0.50
N GLN A 150 8.74 -1.23 -0.59
CA GLN A 150 8.53 -0.77 -1.96
C GLN A 150 7.02 -0.76 -2.26
N MET A 151 6.42 0.41 -2.45
CA MET A 151 5.19 0.50 -3.24
C MET A 151 5.52 -0.09 -4.61
N ASN A 152 4.74 -1.05 -5.11
CA ASN A 152 5.04 -1.65 -6.42
C ASN A 152 4.83 -0.56 -7.49
N GLU A 153 5.94 0.06 -7.89
CA GLU A 153 6.02 1.05 -8.96
C GLU A 153 5.24 0.59 -10.20
N ASN A 154 5.20 -0.72 -10.48
CA ASN A 154 4.45 -1.28 -11.60
C ASN A 154 2.95 -1.00 -11.50
N VAL A 155 2.31 -1.02 -10.32
CA VAL A 155 0.85 -0.78 -10.22
C VAL A 155 0.52 0.69 -10.50
N MET A 156 1.38 1.62 -10.09
CA MET A 156 1.22 3.04 -10.46
C MET A 156 1.35 3.24 -11.97
N HIS A 157 2.38 2.63 -12.57
CA HIS A 157 2.56 2.64 -14.03
C HIS A 157 1.36 2.04 -14.77
N LEU A 158 0.72 1.00 -14.20
CA LEU A 158 -0.49 0.41 -14.77
C LEU A 158 -1.69 1.34 -14.66
N GLU A 159 -1.89 2.05 -13.54
CA GLU A 159 -2.94 3.06 -13.42
C GLU A 159 -2.73 4.22 -14.39
N ASN A 160 -1.51 4.75 -14.51
CA ASN A 160 -1.17 5.79 -15.48
C ASN A 160 -1.42 5.29 -16.92
N ARG A 161 -1.02 4.06 -17.23
CA ARG A 161 -1.26 3.42 -18.54
C ARG A 161 -2.75 3.24 -18.82
N ALA A 162 -3.54 2.81 -17.84
CA ALA A 162 -5.00 2.75 -17.94
C ALA A 162 -5.61 4.14 -18.16
N GLY A 163 -5.11 5.17 -17.47
CA GLY A 163 -5.43 6.57 -17.73
C GLY A 163 -5.14 6.99 -19.17
N ARG A 164 -3.99 6.58 -19.73
CA ARG A 164 -3.61 6.84 -21.12
C ARG A 164 -4.55 6.16 -22.11
N GLN A 165 -5.09 4.97 -21.81
CA GLN A 165 -6.09 4.31 -22.66
C GLN A 165 -7.38 5.12 -22.77
N ARG A 166 -7.88 5.71 -21.67
CA ARG A 166 -9.06 6.60 -21.72
C ARG A 166 -8.82 7.79 -22.65
N MET A 167 -7.62 8.37 -22.59
CA MET A 167 -7.20 9.45 -23.48
C MET A 167 -7.12 8.97 -24.94
N LEU A 168 -6.55 7.79 -25.19
CA LEU A 168 -6.43 7.23 -26.53
C LEU A 168 -7.79 6.90 -27.15
N THR A 169 -8.77 6.40 -26.39
CA THR A 169 -10.16 6.24 -26.87
C THR A 169 -10.71 7.56 -27.42
N GLU A 170 -10.57 8.64 -26.65
CA GLU A 170 -11.01 9.97 -27.06
C GLU A 170 -10.20 10.50 -28.26
N ARG A 171 -8.90 10.22 -28.31
CA ARG A 171 -8.00 10.65 -29.40
C ARG A 171 -8.30 9.94 -30.72
N VAL A 172 -8.61 8.64 -30.69
CA VAL A 172 -9.05 7.88 -31.88
C VAL A 172 -10.31 8.51 -32.46
N LEU A 173 -11.31 8.77 -31.62
CA LEU A 173 -12.55 9.41 -32.07
C LEU A 173 -12.31 10.85 -32.55
N PHE A 174 -11.41 11.59 -31.91
CA PHE A 174 -11.05 12.93 -32.33
C PHE A 174 -10.48 12.96 -33.76
N TYR A 175 -9.50 12.11 -34.08
CA TYR A 175 -8.93 12.06 -35.44
C TYR A 175 -9.88 11.42 -36.45
N PHE A 176 -10.67 10.44 -36.05
CA PHE A 176 -11.76 9.91 -36.87
C PHE A 176 -12.71 11.03 -37.31
N LEU A 177 -13.22 11.84 -36.38
CA LEU A 177 -14.09 12.97 -36.72
C LEU A 177 -13.36 14.05 -37.52
N ALA A 178 -12.08 14.31 -37.25
CA ALA A 178 -11.29 15.28 -38.02
C ALA A 178 -11.19 14.90 -39.50
N ASN A 179 -10.98 13.61 -39.80
CA ASN A 179 -10.98 13.07 -41.16
C ASN A 179 -12.33 13.31 -41.88
N HIS A 180 -13.45 13.15 -41.17
CA HIS A 180 -14.79 13.43 -41.71
C HIS A 180 -15.08 14.93 -41.85
N ALA A 181 -14.60 15.77 -40.94
CA ALA A 181 -14.81 17.22 -40.96
C ALA A 181 -14.00 17.93 -42.07
N LEU A 182 -12.84 17.36 -42.40
CA LEU A 182 -11.86 17.95 -43.32
C LEU A 182 -11.72 17.17 -44.63
N ILE A 183 -12.76 16.45 -45.08
CA ILE A 183 -12.75 15.68 -46.34
C ILE A 183 -12.13 16.49 -47.49
N GLY A 184 -11.07 15.94 -48.10
CA GLY A 184 -10.31 16.57 -49.18
C GLY A 184 -9.04 17.31 -48.73
N ALA A 185 -8.79 17.44 -47.43
CA ALA A 185 -7.57 18.03 -46.88
C ALA A 185 -6.63 16.94 -46.31
N ASP A 186 -5.54 16.67 -47.03
CA ASP A 186 -4.28 16.08 -46.56
C ASP A 186 -4.30 14.66 -45.93
N SER A 187 -3.41 13.76 -46.36
CA SER A 187 -3.30 12.37 -45.84
C SER A 187 -2.73 12.27 -44.41
N LYS A 188 -2.43 13.41 -43.78
CA LYS A 188 -1.75 13.51 -42.50
C LYS A 188 -2.62 13.06 -41.31
N PHE A 189 -3.93 13.26 -41.37
CA PHE A 189 -4.83 12.92 -40.26
C PHE A 189 -5.12 11.41 -40.17
N ASP A 190 -5.16 10.71 -41.31
CA ASP A 190 -5.15 9.25 -41.37
C ASP A 190 -3.93 8.67 -40.63
N LYS A 191 -2.77 9.32 -40.75
CA LYS A 191 -1.55 8.90 -40.03
C LYS A 191 -1.73 9.04 -38.51
N GLU A 192 -2.25 10.16 -38.03
CA GLU A 192 -2.46 10.39 -36.58
C GLU A 192 -3.53 9.45 -36.00
N LEU A 193 -4.59 9.16 -36.76
CA LEU A 193 -5.59 8.15 -36.39
C LEU A 193 -4.94 6.77 -36.24
N ASN A 194 -4.17 6.33 -37.24
CA ASN A 194 -3.48 5.04 -37.21
C ASN A 194 -2.48 4.97 -36.04
N LEU A 195 -1.73 6.04 -35.77
CA LEU A 195 -0.84 6.10 -34.61
C LEU A 195 -1.61 5.96 -33.29
N ALA A 196 -2.77 6.60 -33.15
CA ALA A 196 -3.60 6.46 -31.95
C ALA A 196 -4.18 5.05 -31.79
N LEU A 197 -4.57 4.40 -32.90
CA LEU A 197 -5.02 3.00 -32.92
C LEU A 197 -3.88 2.05 -32.50
N ASP A 198 -2.68 2.23 -33.06
CA ASP A 198 -1.50 1.42 -32.72
C ASP A 198 -1.09 1.61 -31.26
N ASP A 199 -1.01 2.87 -30.79
CA ASP A 199 -0.69 3.19 -29.39
C ASP A 199 -1.70 2.55 -28.43
N TYR A 200 -3.00 2.57 -28.76
CA TYR A 200 -4.02 1.93 -27.93
C TYR A 200 -3.81 0.42 -27.86
N GLN A 201 -3.54 -0.23 -29.00
CA GLN A 201 -3.30 -1.67 -29.04
C GLN A 201 -2.07 -2.07 -28.23
N ILE A 202 -0.98 -1.31 -28.33
CA ILE A 202 0.25 -1.54 -27.54
C ILE A 202 -0.04 -1.44 -26.05
N ASN A 203 -0.73 -0.40 -25.61
CA ASN A 203 -1.05 -0.19 -24.19
C ASN A 203 -2.03 -1.25 -23.68
N LEU A 204 -3.02 -1.67 -24.48
CA LEU A 204 -3.97 -2.71 -24.12
C LEU A 204 -3.26 -4.04 -23.88
N THR A 205 -2.38 -4.44 -24.81
CA THR A 205 -1.59 -5.67 -24.69
C THR A 205 -0.72 -5.63 -23.42
N ALA A 206 -0.11 -4.48 -23.12
CA ALA A 206 0.70 -4.33 -21.92
C ALA A 206 -0.12 -4.40 -20.62
N LEU A 207 -1.34 -3.84 -20.59
CA LEU A 207 -2.25 -3.97 -19.46
C LEU A 207 -2.72 -5.42 -19.27
N MET A 208 -3.06 -6.12 -20.35
CA MET A 208 -3.49 -7.53 -20.31
C MET A 208 -2.37 -8.49 -19.90
N GLY A 209 -1.11 -8.14 -20.16
CA GLY A 209 0.06 -8.94 -19.81
C GLY A 209 0.64 -8.66 -18.42
N ALA A 210 0.05 -7.75 -17.64
CA ALA A 210 0.57 -7.35 -16.35
C ALA A 210 0.33 -8.42 -15.27
N THR A 211 1.39 -8.82 -14.57
CA THR A 211 1.29 -9.85 -13.52
C THR A 211 0.66 -9.33 -12.24
N GLU A 212 0.55 -8.01 -12.08
CA GLU A 212 -0.05 -7.36 -10.93
C GLU A 212 -1.58 -7.30 -10.97
N ASN A 213 -2.20 -7.65 -12.10
CA ASN A 213 -3.64 -7.60 -12.27
C ASN A 213 -4.35 -8.54 -11.29
N THR A 214 -5.53 -8.10 -10.85
CA THR A 214 -6.46 -8.99 -10.16
C THR A 214 -7.26 -9.78 -11.20
N PRO A 215 -7.84 -10.93 -10.82
CA PRO A 215 -8.73 -11.66 -11.72
C PRO A 215 -9.90 -10.83 -12.27
N GLU A 216 -10.41 -9.87 -11.50
CA GLU A 216 -11.44 -8.94 -11.96
C GLU A 216 -10.91 -7.99 -13.05
N ILE A 217 -9.72 -7.41 -12.86
CA ILE A 217 -9.09 -6.51 -13.84
C ILE A 217 -8.82 -7.27 -15.14
N ASP A 218 -8.27 -8.49 -15.07
CA ASP A 218 -8.02 -9.33 -16.24
C ASP A 218 -9.32 -9.62 -17.02
N TYR A 219 -10.40 -9.98 -16.32
CA TYR A 219 -11.69 -10.23 -16.94
C TYR A 219 -12.25 -8.98 -17.65
N ARG A 220 -12.14 -7.80 -17.02
CA ARG A 220 -12.60 -6.54 -17.62
C ARG A 220 -11.76 -6.14 -18.84
N LEU A 221 -10.43 -6.29 -18.79
CA LEU A 221 -9.54 -6.02 -19.92
C LEU A 221 -9.82 -6.95 -21.11
N ILE A 222 -10.20 -8.19 -20.83
CA ILE A 222 -10.64 -9.16 -21.83
C ILE A 222 -11.94 -8.74 -22.54
N LEU A 223 -12.90 -8.18 -21.81
CA LEU A 223 -14.13 -7.67 -22.42
C LEU A 223 -13.83 -6.40 -23.24
N LEU A 224 -13.02 -5.50 -22.68
CA LEU A 224 -12.55 -4.29 -23.32
C LEU A 224 -11.82 -4.58 -24.65
N SER A 225 -11.05 -5.67 -24.74
CA SER A 225 -10.34 -6.01 -25.97
C SER A 225 -11.27 -6.29 -27.15
N LYS A 226 -12.44 -6.91 -26.88
CA LYS A 226 -13.46 -7.16 -27.91
C LYS A 226 -14.15 -5.88 -28.36
N GLU A 227 -14.48 -5.01 -27.40
CA GLU A 227 -15.05 -3.70 -27.68
C GLU A 227 -14.08 -2.86 -28.53
N TRP A 228 -12.79 -2.92 -28.19
CA TRP A 228 -11.72 -2.25 -28.92
C TRP A 228 -11.57 -2.76 -30.35
N GLU A 229 -11.56 -4.08 -30.58
CA GLU A 229 -11.50 -4.66 -31.93
C GLU A 229 -12.63 -4.15 -32.83
N ALA A 230 -13.86 -4.08 -32.29
CA ALA A 230 -15.02 -3.58 -33.03
C ALA A 230 -14.90 -2.08 -33.38
N LEU A 231 -14.44 -1.25 -32.43
CA LEU A 231 -14.22 0.17 -32.66
C LEU A 231 -13.09 0.40 -33.68
N SER A 232 -11.96 -0.28 -33.51
CA SER A 232 -10.79 -0.17 -34.39
C SER A 232 -11.17 -0.57 -35.83
N PHE A 233 -11.88 -1.69 -36.02
CA PHE A 233 -12.36 -2.10 -37.34
C PHE A 233 -13.26 -1.03 -37.97
N SER A 234 -14.17 -0.44 -37.20
CA SER A 234 -15.08 0.59 -37.69
C SER A 234 -14.35 1.88 -38.11
N CYS A 235 -13.30 2.27 -37.39
CA CYS A 235 -12.49 3.46 -37.72
C CYS A 235 -11.67 3.30 -39.02
N HIS A 236 -11.39 2.07 -39.47
CA HIS A 236 -10.67 1.82 -40.72
C HIS A 236 -11.56 1.86 -41.97
N GLN A 237 -12.88 1.86 -41.83
CA GLN A 237 -13.79 1.84 -42.97
C GLN A 237 -13.82 3.21 -43.65
N LYS A 238 -13.45 3.25 -44.94
CA LYS A 238 -13.48 4.48 -45.76
C LYS A 238 -14.88 4.76 -46.30
N GLU A 239 -15.85 4.97 -45.41
CA GLU A 239 -17.19 5.36 -45.84
C GLU A 239 -17.38 6.88 -45.79
N LYS A 240 -18.03 7.42 -46.83
CA LYS A 240 -18.42 8.83 -46.90
C LYS A 240 -19.77 9.11 -46.25
N ASP A 241 -20.38 8.09 -45.65
CA ASP A 241 -21.71 8.19 -45.05
C ASP A 241 -21.62 8.64 -43.59
N PHE A 242 -22.38 9.69 -43.27
CA PHE A 242 -22.51 10.23 -41.92
C PHE A 242 -23.27 9.29 -40.97
N SER A 243 -24.02 8.31 -41.50
CA SER A 243 -24.75 7.31 -40.69
C SER A 243 -23.83 6.42 -39.84
N ASN A 244 -22.59 6.19 -40.27
CA ASN A 244 -21.60 5.37 -39.57
C ASN A 244 -20.96 6.13 -38.38
N ILE A 245 -20.91 7.47 -38.44
CA ILE A 245 -20.27 8.32 -37.41
C ILE A 245 -20.94 8.13 -36.03
N GLU A 246 -22.26 8.11 -35.98
CA GLU A 246 -23.00 7.93 -34.71
C GLU A 246 -22.73 6.56 -34.08
N GLY A 247 -22.63 5.51 -34.90
CA GLY A 247 -22.27 4.16 -34.46
C GLY A 247 -20.88 4.10 -33.84
N VAL A 248 -19.88 4.68 -34.51
CA VAL A 248 -18.49 4.75 -34.03
C VAL A 248 -18.40 5.55 -32.72
N LEU A 249 -19.09 6.68 -32.62
CA LEU A 249 -19.12 7.49 -31.40
C LEU A 249 -19.75 6.75 -30.23
N LYS A 250 -20.82 5.97 -30.49
CA LYS A 250 -21.44 5.12 -29.48
C LYS A 250 -20.49 4.03 -28.99
N MET A 251 -19.83 3.30 -29.90
CA MET A 251 -18.83 2.29 -29.53
C MET A 251 -17.70 2.89 -28.68
N GLY A 252 -17.22 4.08 -29.06
CA GLY A 252 -16.20 4.78 -28.30
C GLY A 252 -16.66 5.25 -26.91
N LYS A 253 -17.92 5.66 -26.75
CA LYS A 253 -18.53 6.00 -25.45
C LYS A 253 -18.61 4.78 -24.54
N ASP A 254 -19.04 3.64 -25.08
CA ASP A 254 -19.14 2.37 -24.35
C ASP A 254 -17.74 1.89 -23.92
N LEU A 255 -16.77 1.90 -24.83
CA LEU A 255 -15.38 1.55 -24.55
C LEU A 255 -14.74 2.45 -23.48
N LEU A 256 -14.98 3.77 -23.55
CA LEU A 256 -14.48 4.70 -22.54
C LEU A 256 -15.03 4.39 -21.15
N LYS A 257 -16.33 4.06 -21.05
CA LYS A 257 -16.97 3.66 -19.80
C LYS A 257 -16.31 2.41 -19.21
N SER A 258 -16.11 1.38 -20.03
CA SER A 258 -15.39 0.16 -19.62
C SER A 258 -13.98 0.48 -19.11
N MET A 259 -13.27 1.39 -19.78
CA MET A 259 -11.92 1.80 -19.38
C MET A 259 -11.89 2.67 -18.11
N GLU A 260 -12.91 3.50 -17.86
CA GLU A 260 -13.09 4.22 -16.59
C GLU A 260 -13.24 3.27 -15.41
N GLU A 261 -14.03 2.20 -15.57
CA GLU A 261 -14.19 1.17 -14.54
C GLU A 261 -12.86 0.45 -14.25
N ILE A 262 -12.11 0.05 -15.29
CA ILE A 262 -10.80 -0.58 -15.13
C ILE A 262 -9.79 0.35 -14.44
N THR A 263 -9.76 1.64 -14.83
CA THR A 263 -8.85 2.61 -14.20
C THR A 263 -9.19 2.79 -12.72
N LYS A 264 -10.49 2.81 -12.36
CA LYS A 264 -10.92 2.86 -10.96
C LYS A 264 -10.52 1.59 -10.19
N SER A 265 -10.55 0.42 -10.81
CA SER A 265 -10.04 -0.81 -10.20
C SER A 265 -8.54 -0.75 -9.89
N TYR A 266 -7.72 -0.13 -10.76
CA TYR A 266 -6.29 0.09 -10.47
C TYR A 266 -6.07 1.12 -9.35
N GLU A 267 -6.84 2.22 -9.32
CA GLU A 267 -6.81 3.21 -8.23
C GLU A 267 -7.10 2.53 -6.88
N VAL A 268 -8.18 1.74 -6.82
CA VAL A 268 -8.52 0.95 -5.61
C VAL A 268 -7.42 -0.04 -5.26
N LEU A 269 -6.82 -0.72 -6.25
CA LEU A 269 -5.71 -1.65 -6.00
C LEU A 269 -4.49 -0.95 -5.39
N ILE A 270 -4.20 0.29 -5.79
CA ILE A 270 -3.15 1.12 -5.21
C ILE A 270 -3.49 1.45 -3.76
N ASP A 271 -4.68 2.00 -3.51
CA ASP A 271 -5.09 2.41 -2.16
C ASP A 271 -5.15 1.22 -1.20
N LEU A 272 -5.61 0.06 -1.66
CA LEU A 272 -5.61 -1.20 -0.90
C LEU A 272 -4.21 -1.69 -0.56
N ARG A 273 -3.29 -1.69 -1.54
CA ARG A 273 -1.90 -2.12 -1.30
C ARG A 273 -1.17 -1.15 -0.37
N VAL A 274 -1.38 0.15 -0.54
CA VAL A 274 -0.83 1.19 0.33
C VAL A 274 -1.35 1.04 1.76
N ALA A 275 -2.67 0.92 1.95
CA ALA A 275 -3.27 0.74 3.26
C ALA A 275 -2.81 -0.57 3.94
N SER A 276 -2.74 -1.68 3.19
CA SER A 276 -2.25 -2.97 3.69
C SER A 276 -0.78 -2.92 4.11
N LEU A 277 0.08 -2.27 3.33
CA LEU A 277 1.51 -2.14 3.63
C LEU A 277 1.74 -1.24 4.84
N LEU A 278 1.08 -0.08 4.89
CA LEU A 278 1.16 0.84 6.02
C LEU A 278 0.64 0.21 7.32
N LEU A 279 -0.46 -0.57 7.23
CA LEU A 279 -1.03 -1.26 8.38
C LEU A 279 -0.15 -2.40 8.89
N ASN A 280 0.42 -3.22 8.01
CA ASN A 280 1.40 -4.24 8.40
C ASN A 280 2.62 -3.61 9.07
N ASN A 281 3.14 -2.52 8.51
CA ASN A 281 4.26 -1.80 9.08
C ASN A 281 3.91 -1.24 10.47
N ALA A 282 2.75 -0.61 10.62
CA ALA A 282 2.31 -0.11 11.91
C ALA A 282 2.18 -1.23 12.96
N ILE A 283 1.66 -2.40 12.57
CA ILE A 283 1.60 -3.57 13.47
C ILE A 283 3.02 -4.04 13.85
N ASP A 284 3.95 -4.12 12.90
CA ASP A 284 5.34 -4.53 13.17
C ASP A 284 6.06 -3.52 14.07
N LEU A 285 6.00 -2.23 13.76
CA LEU A 285 6.57 -1.15 14.58
C LEU A 285 5.98 -1.16 15.99
N ALA A 286 4.67 -1.32 16.14
CA ALA A 286 4.02 -1.44 17.45
C ALA A 286 4.47 -2.72 18.17
N GLY A 287 4.69 -3.82 17.44
CA GLY A 287 5.30 -5.04 17.96
C GLY A 287 6.74 -4.81 18.49
N GLN A 288 7.55 -4.07 17.73
CA GLN A 288 8.91 -3.69 18.12
C GLN A 288 8.93 -2.82 19.38
N GLN A 289 7.95 -1.93 19.57
CA GLN A 289 7.82 -1.17 20.83
C GLN A 289 7.79 -2.12 22.03
N ASN A 290 7.01 -3.20 21.95
CA ASN A 290 6.91 -4.20 23.02
C ASN A 290 8.28 -4.82 23.35
N ILE A 291 9.11 -5.10 22.34
CA ILE A 291 10.46 -5.65 22.52
C ILE A 291 11.40 -4.60 23.11
N LEU A 292 11.40 -3.39 22.54
CA LEU A 292 12.30 -2.30 22.91
C LEU A 292 12.12 -1.88 24.36
N THR A 293 10.88 -1.85 24.89
CA THR A 293 10.67 -1.59 26.32
C THR A 293 11.49 -2.55 27.20
N GLN A 294 11.42 -3.86 26.94
CA GLN A 294 12.12 -4.89 27.71
C GLN A 294 13.64 -4.77 27.53
N LYS A 295 14.09 -4.64 26.28
CA LYS A 295 15.50 -4.58 25.92
C LYS A 295 16.22 -3.37 26.53
N ILE A 296 15.57 -2.22 26.58
CA ILE A 296 16.11 -0.99 27.18
C ILE A 296 16.30 -1.16 28.70
N THR A 297 15.32 -1.74 29.40
CA THR A 297 15.48 -2.03 30.85
C THR A 297 16.53 -3.12 31.08
N LYS A 298 16.55 -4.17 30.26
CA LYS A 298 17.56 -5.24 30.32
C LYS A 298 18.98 -4.69 30.19
N THR A 299 19.23 -3.84 29.20
CA THR A 299 20.56 -3.25 28.95
C THR A 299 20.96 -2.26 30.04
N TYR A 300 20.01 -1.52 30.63
CA TYR A 300 20.25 -0.71 31.83
C TYR A 300 20.75 -1.57 33.01
N ILE A 301 20.08 -2.70 33.26
CA ILE A 301 20.45 -3.66 34.33
C ILE A 301 21.81 -4.30 34.04
N LEU A 302 22.05 -4.74 32.80
CA LEU A 302 23.31 -5.36 32.40
C LEU A 302 24.49 -4.41 32.52
N GLU A 303 24.32 -3.12 32.19
CA GLU A 303 25.35 -2.10 32.42
C GLU A 303 25.78 -2.09 33.88
N GLY A 304 24.83 -2.00 34.81
CA GLY A 304 25.14 -1.92 36.24
C GLY A 304 25.59 -3.26 36.87
N LEU A 305 25.17 -4.39 36.30
CA LEU A 305 25.60 -5.73 36.72
C LEU A 305 27.04 -6.03 36.29
N THR A 306 27.44 -5.59 35.09
CA THR A 306 28.72 -5.96 34.47
C THR A 306 29.74 -4.83 34.45
N GLU A 307 29.33 -3.60 34.79
CA GLU A 307 30.12 -2.37 34.68
C GLU A 307 30.68 -2.13 33.27
N ASN A 308 29.99 -2.66 32.25
CA ASN A 308 30.44 -2.60 30.86
C ASN A 308 29.70 -1.51 30.06
N SER A 309 30.45 -0.48 29.65
CA SER A 309 29.93 0.67 28.88
C SER A 309 29.32 0.33 27.51
N LYS A 310 29.52 -0.88 26.98
CA LYS A 310 28.86 -1.28 25.72
C LYS A 310 27.33 -1.26 25.84
N TYR A 311 26.80 -1.62 27.02
CA TYR A 311 25.36 -1.70 27.24
C TYR A 311 24.70 -0.32 27.32
N GLU A 312 25.45 0.71 27.71
CA GLU A 312 25.00 2.10 27.63
C GLU A 312 24.79 2.53 26.16
N LYS A 313 25.72 2.16 25.28
CA LYS A 313 25.63 2.47 23.84
C LYS A 313 24.47 1.74 23.18
N GLU A 314 24.31 0.45 23.47
CA GLU A 314 23.17 -0.35 23.00
C GLU A 314 21.84 0.24 23.47
N ARG A 315 21.73 0.57 24.76
CA ARG A 315 20.53 1.20 25.32
C ARG A 315 20.16 2.51 24.64
N LYS A 316 21.13 3.41 24.42
CA LYS A 316 20.91 4.69 23.73
C LYS A 316 20.43 4.50 22.29
N SER A 317 20.97 3.49 21.59
CA SER A 317 20.51 3.15 20.24
C SER A 317 19.06 2.66 20.25
N ASP A 318 18.69 1.82 21.22
CA ASP A 318 17.33 1.30 21.35
C ASP A 318 16.32 2.40 21.75
N VAL A 319 16.74 3.37 22.57
CA VAL A 319 15.94 4.58 22.89
C VAL A 319 15.64 5.38 21.63
N SER A 320 16.65 5.66 20.80
CA SER A 320 16.44 6.39 19.54
C SER A 320 15.52 5.64 18.58
N LEU A 321 15.65 4.31 18.50
CA LEU A 321 14.79 3.48 17.66
C LEU A 321 13.33 3.46 18.16
N PHE A 322 13.12 3.42 19.48
CA PHE A 322 11.79 3.52 20.07
C PHE A 322 11.11 4.82 19.66
N GLU A 323 11.81 5.95 19.77
CA GLU A 323 11.31 7.29 19.42
C GLU A 323 10.99 7.44 17.93
N GLN A 324 11.89 6.98 17.05
CA GLN A 324 11.65 6.99 15.61
C GLN A 324 10.39 6.19 15.25
N ASN A 325 10.27 4.98 15.78
CA ASN A 325 9.11 4.13 15.53
C ASN A 325 7.82 4.78 16.07
N MET A 326 7.87 5.51 17.19
CA MET A 326 6.72 6.25 17.73
C MET A 326 6.28 7.39 16.82
N ASP A 327 7.23 8.13 16.22
CA ASP A 327 6.91 9.18 15.24
C ASP A 327 6.23 8.60 13.99
N GLU A 328 6.72 7.46 13.49
CA GLU A 328 6.12 6.75 12.35
C GLU A 328 4.70 6.24 12.68
N LEU A 329 4.49 5.69 13.88
CA LEU A 329 3.17 5.24 14.32
C LEU A 329 2.16 6.39 14.47
N LYS A 330 2.60 7.54 15.00
CA LYS A 330 1.77 8.75 15.13
C LYS A 330 1.37 9.33 13.77
N LEU A 331 2.25 9.24 12.76
CA LEU A 331 1.93 9.68 11.40
C LEU A 331 0.87 8.80 10.73
N PHE A 332 0.86 7.50 11.02
CA PHE A 332 -0.10 6.56 10.43
C PHE A 332 -1.48 6.59 11.12
N ALA A 333 -1.52 6.77 12.45
CA ALA A 333 -2.66 6.58 13.35
C ALA A 333 -4.05 6.76 12.68
N PRO A 334 -4.68 5.67 12.18
CA PRO A 334 -5.81 5.76 11.26
C PRO A 334 -7.16 5.96 11.97
N MET A 335 -7.17 5.91 13.30
CA MET A 335 -8.35 6.15 14.13
C MET A 335 -7.97 6.92 15.40
N GLU A 336 -8.94 7.63 15.96
CA GLU A 336 -8.76 8.45 17.16
C GLU A 336 -8.31 7.60 18.35
N GLU A 337 -8.86 6.39 18.51
CA GLU A 337 -8.52 5.47 19.59
C GLU A 337 -7.05 4.99 19.53
N ILE A 338 -6.48 4.84 18.32
CA ILE A 338 -5.05 4.53 18.14
C ILE A 338 -4.21 5.75 18.50
N THR A 339 -4.65 6.94 18.11
CA THR A 339 -3.98 8.21 18.45
C THR A 339 -3.94 8.41 19.97
N GLU A 340 -5.06 8.19 20.66
CA GLU A 340 -5.15 8.25 22.13
C GLU A 340 -4.24 7.22 22.79
N ALA A 341 -4.23 5.98 22.31
CA ALA A 341 -3.36 4.93 22.84
C ALA A 341 -1.86 5.29 22.66
N LEU A 342 -1.48 5.87 21.52
CA LEU A 342 -0.11 6.36 21.28
C LEU A 342 0.25 7.52 22.21
N ASN A 343 -0.69 8.44 22.50
CA ASN A 343 -0.47 9.52 23.46
C ASN A 343 -0.26 9.00 24.89
N VAL A 344 -0.94 7.91 25.28
CA VAL A 344 -0.68 7.24 26.56
C VAL A 344 0.75 6.68 26.61
N VAL A 345 1.20 6.01 25.54
CA VAL A 345 2.58 5.51 25.43
C VAL A 345 3.58 6.67 25.54
N ASP A 346 3.34 7.79 24.85
CA ASP A 346 4.21 8.97 24.85
C ASP A 346 4.36 9.60 26.24
N ASN A 347 3.25 9.69 26.99
CA ASN A 347 3.24 10.19 28.36
C ASN A 347 4.03 9.29 29.30
N LEU A 348 3.84 7.96 29.21
CA LEU A 348 4.60 6.99 30.00
C LEU A 348 6.08 6.98 29.61
N TRP A 349 6.37 7.11 28.32
CA TRP A 349 7.73 7.16 27.77
C TRP A 349 8.52 8.33 28.34
N THR A 350 7.93 9.51 28.50
CA THR A 350 8.65 10.70 28.97
C THR A 350 9.39 10.48 30.29
N ASN A 351 8.70 9.91 31.30
CA ASN A 351 9.32 9.62 32.60
C ASN A 351 10.29 8.45 32.51
N TYR A 352 9.92 7.40 31.78
CA TYR A 352 10.75 6.23 31.55
C TYR A 352 12.08 6.60 30.88
N ARG A 353 12.03 7.44 29.84
CA ARG A 353 13.15 7.97 29.08
C ARG A 353 14.14 8.72 29.96
N ASN A 354 13.65 9.56 30.87
CA ASN A 354 14.52 10.32 31.76
C ASN A 354 15.35 9.38 32.65
N GLU A 355 14.74 8.31 33.17
CA GLU A 355 15.45 7.38 34.03
C GLU A 355 16.43 6.47 33.27
N VAL A 356 16.06 5.98 32.08
CA VAL A 356 16.97 5.14 31.28
C VAL A 356 18.20 5.89 30.77
N MET A 357 18.15 7.22 30.71
CA MET A 357 19.29 8.06 30.29
C MET A 357 20.26 8.38 31.43
N ASN A 358 19.87 8.12 32.69
CA ASN A 358 20.75 8.26 33.85
C ASN A 358 21.78 7.11 33.93
N PRO A 359 22.90 7.30 34.66
CA PRO A 359 23.83 6.21 34.96
C PRO A 359 23.15 5.03 35.65
N SER A 360 23.57 3.80 35.33
CA SER A 360 22.92 2.60 35.87
C SER A 360 23.06 2.49 37.40
N THR A 361 21.93 2.40 38.10
CA THR A 361 21.89 2.13 39.54
C THR A 361 20.83 1.08 39.89
N LYS A 362 21.01 0.38 41.02
CA LYS A 362 19.99 -0.57 41.52
C LYS A 362 18.68 0.12 41.90
N ALA A 363 18.70 1.41 42.24
CA ALA A 363 17.50 2.20 42.51
C ALA A 363 16.74 2.48 41.22
N GLY A 364 17.42 3.04 40.21
CA GLY A 364 16.86 3.29 38.89
C GLY A 364 16.32 2.03 38.21
N ALA A 365 17.05 0.91 38.31
CA ALA A 365 16.57 -0.36 37.77
C ALA A 365 15.27 -0.86 38.43
N LYS A 366 15.07 -0.61 39.74
CA LYS A 366 13.79 -0.93 40.40
C LYS A 366 12.65 -0.08 39.86
N GLU A 367 12.89 1.21 39.64
CA GLU A 367 11.89 2.12 39.08
C GLU A 367 11.54 1.73 37.64
N LEU A 368 12.56 1.45 36.82
CA LEU A 368 12.40 1.01 35.44
C LEU A 368 11.64 -0.30 35.33
N LEU A 369 11.85 -1.29 36.22
CA LEU A 369 11.10 -2.54 36.20
C LEU A 369 9.58 -2.34 36.38
N TYR A 370 9.16 -1.33 37.16
CA TYR A 370 7.74 -0.98 37.27
C TYR A 370 7.24 -0.23 36.05
N ALA A 371 7.94 0.85 35.69
CA ALA A 371 7.55 1.70 34.57
C ALA A 371 7.54 0.93 33.24
N ASN A 372 8.45 -0.04 33.07
CA ASN A 372 8.49 -0.99 31.96
C ASN A 372 7.18 -1.79 31.84
N SER A 373 6.64 -2.27 32.97
CA SER A 373 5.42 -3.08 32.95
C SER A 373 4.20 -2.25 32.52
N GLU A 374 4.10 -1.00 32.96
CA GLU A 374 3.04 -0.07 32.53
C GLU A 374 3.20 0.31 31.06
N LEU A 375 4.42 0.66 30.63
CA LEU A 375 4.71 1.03 29.25
C LEU A 375 4.45 -0.14 28.30
N LEU A 376 4.85 -1.37 28.65
CA LEU A 376 4.56 -2.57 27.85
C LEU A 376 3.05 -2.79 27.68
N MET A 377 2.25 -2.58 28.73
CA MET A 377 0.79 -2.72 28.63
C MET A 377 0.19 -1.66 27.68
N ALA A 378 0.65 -0.42 27.75
CA ALA A 378 0.24 0.64 26.85
C ALA A 378 0.65 0.34 25.39
N SER A 379 1.89 -0.08 25.15
CA SER A 379 2.38 -0.47 23.82
C SER A 379 1.61 -1.67 23.25
N LYS A 380 1.32 -2.70 24.06
CA LYS A 380 0.49 -3.85 23.64
C LYS A 380 -0.93 -3.42 23.26
N ASN A 381 -1.48 -2.40 23.91
CA ASN A 381 -2.79 -1.87 23.55
C ASN A 381 -2.78 -1.23 22.14
N VAL A 382 -1.73 -0.48 21.79
CA VAL A 382 -1.54 0.04 20.44
C VAL A 382 -1.49 -1.08 19.41
N THR A 383 -0.70 -2.14 19.65
CA THR A 383 -0.66 -3.33 18.77
C THR A 383 -2.05 -3.95 18.61
N LYS A 384 -2.80 -4.13 19.70
CA LYS A 384 -4.14 -4.72 19.67
C LYS A 384 -5.14 -3.86 18.88
N LEU A 385 -5.10 -2.54 19.03
CA LEU A 385 -6.00 -1.63 18.29
C LEU A 385 -5.69 -1.65 16.79
N LEU A 386 -4.40 -1.65 16.40
CA LEU A 386 -3.98 -1.81 15.01
C LEU A 386 -4.42 -3.17 14.44
N GLU A 387 -4.34 -4.26 15.22
CA GLU A 387 -4.86 -5.57 14.83
C GLU A 387 -6.39 -5.57 14.64
N MET A 388 -7.13 -4.89 15.52
CA MET A 388 -8.58 -4.75 15.40
C MET A 388 -8.96 -3.95 14.16
N TYR A 389 -8.26 -2.84 13.90
CA TYR A 389 -8.42 -2.04 12.70
C TYR A 389 -8.15 -2.88 11.44
N ALA A 390 -7.07 -3.67 11.43
CA ALA A 390 -6.76 -4.58 10.34
C ALA A 390 -7.82 -5.67 10.12
N LYS A 391 -8.42 -6.21 11.18
CA LYS A 391 -9.55 -7.15 11.10
C LYS A 391 -10.84 -6.50 10.61
N MET A 392 -11.06 -5.22 10.89
CA MET A 392 -12.18 -4.46 10.31
C MET A 392 -11.94 -4.22 8.81
N TYR A 393 -10.72 -3.83 8.45
CA TYR A 393 -10.28 -3.66 7.05
C TYR A 393 -10.38 -4.97 6.23
N LYS A 394 -10.15 -6.13 6.88
CA LYS A 394 -10.35 -7.47 6.32
C LYS A 394 -11.79 -7.73 5.85
N LYS A 395 -12.82 -7.22 6.54
CA LYS A 395 -14.22 -7.43 6.11
C LYS A 395 -14.55 -6.68 4.81
N SER A 396 -13.80 -5.63 4.51
CA SER A 396 -13.92 -4.86 3.27
C SER A 396 -13.02 -5.35 2.13
N VAL A 397 -12.05 -6.26 2.39
CA VAL A 397 -11.02 -6.66 1.42
C VAL A 397 -10.67 -8.15 1.59
N THR A 398 -11.18 -8.99 0.68
CA THR A 398 -11.09 -10.47 0.75
C THR A 398 -9.71 -11.07 0.43
N SER A 399 -8.73 -10.30 -0.07
CA SER A 399 -7.45 -10.81 -0.59
C SER A 399 -6.24 -10.75 0.37
N TYR A 400 -6.44 -10.39 1.64
CA TYR A 400 -5.32 -10.20 2.59
C TYR A 400 -4.77 -11.53 3.13
N ASN A 401 -3.49 -11.83 2.85
CA ASN A 401 -2.84 -13.05 3.32
C ASN A 401 -2.37 -12.91 4.79
N TYR A 402 -3.27 -13.20 5.74
CA TYR A 402 -3.07 -12.96 7.18
C TYR A 402 -2.20 -14.01 7.89
N VAL A 403 -1.93 -15.16 7.26
CA VAL A 403 -1.15 -16.26 7.88
C VAL A 403 0.27 -15.79 8.24
N MET A 404 0.87 -14.96 7.38
CA MET A 404 2.20 -14.39 7.64
C MET A 404 2.21 -13.36 8.78
N VAL A 405 1.15 -12.57 8.92
CA VAL A 405 1.03 -11.58 10.01
C VAL A 405 0.95 -12.28 11.36
N ASP A 406 0.17 -13.36 11.44
CA ASP A 406 0.05 -14.15 12.67
C ASP A 406 1.40 -14.79 13.03
N TRP A 407 2.19 -15.26 12.07
CA TRP A 407 3.53 -15.79 12.36
C TRP A 407 4.54 -14.72 12.78
N ILE A 408 4.60 -13.57 12.09
CA ILE A 408 5.45 -12.43 12.46
C ILE A 408 5.14 -12.00 13.89
N LYS A 409 3.85 -11.93 14.24
CA LYS A 409 3.38 -11.64 15.59
C LYS A 409 3.89 -12.64 16.61
N GLN A 410 3.74 -13.94 16.37
CA GLN A 410 4.17 -14.94 17.35
C GLN A 410 5.69 -14.91 17.55
N ILE A 411 6.49 -14.64 16.52
CA ILE A 411 7.93 -14.42 16.67
C ILE A 411 8.22 -13.15 17.46
N GLY A 412 7.58 -12.02 17.13
CA GLY A 412 7.76 -10.78 17.88
C GLY A 412 7.37 -10.93 19.36
N HIS A 413 6.35 -11.74 19.64
CA HIS A 413 5.99 -12.12 21.01
C HIS A 413 7.09 -12.96 21.67
N GLN A 414 7.65 -13.94 20.96
CA GLN A 414 8.76 -14.78 21.41
C GLN A 414 10.02 -13.95 21.71
N GLU A 415 10.32 -12.96 20.88
CA GLU A 415 11.42 -12.01 21.06
C GLU A 415 11.23 -11.14 22.30
N MET A 416 10.03 -10.58 22.46
CA MET A 416 9.71 -9.79 23.63
C MET A 416 9.83 -10.62 24.92
N LEU A 417 9.32 -11.87 24.90
CA LEU A 417 9.44 -12.78 26.04
C LEU A 417 10.89 -13.14 26.35
N THR A 418 11.72 -13.35 25.32
CA THR A 418 13.18 -13.54 25.47
C THR A 418 13.80 -12.38 26.24
N GLU A 419 13.55 -11.15 25.77
CA GLU A 419 14.07 -9.94 26.40
C GLU A 419 13.57 -9.77 27.84
N ARG A 420 12.30 -10.10 28.08
CA ARG A 420 11.66 -10.03 29.40
C ARG A 420 12.22 -11.07 30.39
N ILE A 421 12.46 -12.29 29.94
CA ILE A 421 13.09 -13.36 30.73
C ILE A 421 14.47 -12.90 31.18
N LEU A 422 15.29 -12.44 30.23
CA LEU A 422 16.65 -11.97 30.52
C LEU A 422 16.64 -10.73 31.42
N MET A 423 15.71 -9.80 31.21
CA MET A 423 15.56 -8.62 32.07
C MET A 423 15.35 -9.01 33.54
N TYR A 424 14.42 -9.92 33.82
CA TYR A 424 14.15 -10.34 35.20
C TYR A 424 15.25 -11.22 35.77
N SER A 425 15.85 -12.12 34.98
CA SER A 425 16.92 -12.98 35.46
C SER A 425 18.17 -12.17 35.82
N TYR A 426 18.58 -11.21 34.99
CA TYR A 426 19.69 -10.31 35.31
C TYR A 426 19.37 -9.37 36.48
N ALA A 427 18.11 -8.94 36.66
CA ALA A 427 17.72 -8.17 37.84
C ALA A 427 17.97 -8.96 39.14
N LEU A 428 17.59 -10.24 39.15
CA LEU A 428 17.80 -11.14 40.29
C LEU A 428 19.29 -11.43 40.50
N SER A 429 20.05 -11.68 39.42
CA SER A 429 21.51 -11.82 39.46
C SER A 429 22.23 -10.56 39.95
N TRP A 430 21.65 -9.37 39.79
CA TRP A 430 22.18 -8.14 40.36
C TRP A 430 21.76 -7.91 41.82
N GLY A 431 20.97 -8.82 42.39
CA GLY A 431 20.48 -8.74 43.77
C GLY A 431 19.28 -7.81 43.95
N ILE A 432 18.54 -7.49 42.88
CA ILE A 432 17.27 -6.75 42.97
C ILE A 432 16.18 -7.73 43.41
N LYS A 433 16.06 -7.90 44.72
CA LYS A 433 15.10 -8.83 45.34
C LYS A 433 13.79 -8.10 45.62
N LYS A 434 12.80 -8.29 44.75
CA LYS A 434 11.40 -7.92 44.99
C LYS A 434 10.52 -9.15 44.81
N ASP A 435 9.58 -9.38 45.71
CA ASP A 435 8.71 -10.58 45.73
C ASP A 435 7.96 -10.85 44.41
N ALA A 436 7.74 -9.82 43.59
CA ALA A 436 7.09 -9.95 42.29
C ALA A 436 8.03 -10.47 41.17
N ILE A 437 9.34 -10.18 41.22
CA ILE A 437 10.28 -10.45 40.11
C ILE A 437 10.42 -11.97 39.83
N PRO A 438 10.63 -12.84 40.84
CA PRO A 438 10.69 -14.29 40.59
C PRO A 438 9.40 -14.85 39.97
N LYS A 439 8.24 -14.35 40.39
CA LYS A 439 6.93 -14.76 39.85
C LYS A 439 6.75 -14.30 38.40
N GLU A 440 7.23 -13.11 38.08
CA GLU A 440 7.20 -12.57 36.72
C GLU A 440 8.14 -13.30 35.77
N LEU A 441 9.33 -13.69 36.24
CA LEU A 441 10.27 -14.52 35.48
C LEU A 441 9.67 -15.89 35.14
N ASP A 442 9.12 -16.57 36.16
CA ASP A 442 8.45 -17.86 36.01
C ASP A 442 7.21 -17.77 35.09
N ARG A 443 6.42 -16.69 35.19
CA ARG A 443 5.32 -16.42 34.26
C ARG A 443 5.79 -16.22 32.83
N ALA A 444 6.76 -15.33 32.59
CA ALA A 444 7.31 -15.07 31.26
C ALA A 444 7.89 -16.36 30.65
N GLY A 445 8.46 -17.21 31.48
CA GLY A 445 8.95 -18.52 31.09
C GLY A 445 7.91 -19.50 30.61
N ARG A 446 6.76 -19.58 31.30
CA ARG A 446 5.63 -20.39 30.82
C ARG A 446 5.06 -19.84 29.52
N GLU A 447 4.83 -18.53 29.44
CA GLU A 447 4.34 -17.87 28.22
C GLU A 447 5.27 -18.14 27.03
N TYR A 448 6.59 -18.16 27.26
CA TYR A 448 7.59 -18.47 26.24
C TYR A 448 7.49 -19.91 25.72
N LEU A 449 7.32 -20.90 26.62
CA LEU A 449 7.17 -22.30 26.23
C LEU A 449 5.85 -22.54 25.51
N GLU A 450 4.75 -21.91 25.96
CA GLU A 450 3.45 -22.00 25.30
C GLU A 450 3.52 -21.45 23.87
N ASN A 451 4.09 -20.25 23.70
CA ASN A 451 4.25 -19.65 22.39
C ASN A 451 5.27 -20.39 21.50
N PHE A 452 6.35 -20.93 22.10
CA PHE A 452 7.29 -21.81 21.41
C PHE A 452 6.57 -23.03 20.82
N ASN A 453 5.72 -23.70 21.60
CA ASN A 453 4.97 -24.87 21.13
C ASN A 453 4.05 -24.54 19.95
N VAL A 454 3.38 -23.37 20.00
CA VAL A 454 2.57 -22.88 18.87
C VAL A 454 3.44 -22.68 17.63
N LEU A 455 4.58 -22.00 17.78
CA LEU A 455 5.52 -21.75 16.69
C LEU A 455 6.14 -23.03 16.12
N SER A 456 6.49 -24.01 16.97
CA SER A 456 7.10 -25.28 16.53
C SER A 456 6.13 -26.16 15.76
N LEU A 457 4.83 -26.09 16.09
CA LEU A 457 3.77 -26.79 15.34
C LEU A 457 3.46 -26.08 14.02
N ALA A 458 3.47 -24.75 14.01
CA ALA A 458 3.16 -23.96 12.83
C ALA A 458 4.30 -23.92 11.82
N ILE A 459 5.56 -23.89 12.29
CA ILE A 459 6.75 -23.70 11.46
C ILE A 459 7.76 -24.81 11.80
N PRO A 460 7.77 -25.92 11.03
CA PRO A 460 8.67 -27.02 11.28
C PRO A 460 10.12 -26.61 10.94
N ILE A 461 10.98 -26.64 11.95
CA ILE A 461 12.43 -26.44 11.84
C ILE A 461 13.11 -27.72 12.36
N PRO A 462 14.23 -28.18 11.78
CA PRO A 462 14.93 -29.38 12.26
C PRO A 462 15.30 -29.29 13.74
N ASN A 463 15.19 -30.42 14.44
CA ASN A 463 15.54 -30.59 15.85
C ASN A 463 14.78 -29.68 16.83
N MET A 464 13.58 -29.18 16.45
CA MET A 464 12.78 -28.32 17.33
C MET A 464 12.27 -29.04 18.59
N GLN A 465 11.95 -30.33 18.49
CA GLN A 465 11.53 -31.11 19.65
C GLN A 465 12.66 -31.22 20.69
N GLU A 466 13.87 -31.58 20.26
CA GLU A 466 15.07 -31.66 21.11
C GLU A 466 15.40 -30.29 21.74
N ARG A 467 15.25 -29.20 20.98
CA ARG A 467 15.41 -27.83 21.52
C ARG A 467 14.35 -27.51 22.58
N GLY A 468 13.10 -27.89 22.35
CA GLY A 468 12.02 -27.72 23.31
C GLY A 468 12.25 -28.48 24.62
N GLU A 469 12.71 -29.73 24.52
CA GLU A 469 13.07 -30.57 25.66
C GLU A 469 14.21 -29.93 26.48
N ARG A 470 15.28 -29.47 25.82
CA ARG A 470 16.38 -28.75 26.50
C ARG A 470 15.93 -27.46 27.18
N LEU A 471 15.07 -26.68 26.53
CA LEU A 471 14.52 -25.44 27.12
C LEU A 471 13.66 -25.75 28.36
N ALA A 472 12.86 -26.82 28.32
CA ALA A 472 12.08 -27.27 29.47
C ALA A 472 12.99 -27.70 30.65
N GLU A 473 14.05 -28.47 30.37
CA GLU A 473 15.04 -28.86 31.37
C GLU A 473 15.72 -27.65 32.02
N LYS A 474 16.16 -26.67 31.21
CA LYS A 474 16.72 -25.40 31.70
C LYS A 474 15.74 -24.62 32.58
N TRP A 475 14.44 -24.78 32.35
CA TRP A 475 13.41 -24.16 33.19
C TRP A 475 13.19 -24.84 34.53
N GLU A 476 13.36 -26.15 34.63
CA GLU A 476 13.33 -26.81 35.93
C GLU A 476 14.54 -26.39 36.79
N VAL A 477 15.69 -26.15 36.15
CA VAL A 477 16.90 -25.66 36.84
C VAL A 477 16.66 -24.28 37.47
N VAL A 478 16.03 -23.33 36.77
CA VAL A 478 15.82 -21.98 37.32
C VAL A 478 14.96 -22.00 38.59
N LYS A 479 13.98 -22.91 38.69
CA LYS A 479 13.12 -23.00 39.88
C LYS A 479 13.93 -23.28 41.15
N THR A 480 15.00 -24.06 41.01
CA THR A 480 15.97 -24.31 42.09
C THR A 480 16.68 -23.01 42.49
N TYR A 481 17.15 -22.23 41.52
CA TYR A 481 17.82 -20.94 41.81
C TYR A 481 16.88 -19.92 42.45
N LEU A 482 15.62 -19.89 42.03
CA LEU A 482 14.60 -19.02 42.60
C LEU A 482 14.22 -19.38 44.05
N SER A 483 14.48 -20.62 44.49
CA SER A 483 14.22 -21.06 45.86
C SER A 483 15.21 -20.49 46.89
N ASP A 484 16.44 -20.16 46.47
CA ASP A 484 17.47 -19.53 47.30
C ASP A 484 18.34 -18.57 46.48
N LEU A 485 17.80 -17.39 46.20
CA LEU A 485 18.48 -16.31 45.47
C LEU A 485 19.70 -15.73 46.21
N GLY A 486 19.90 -16.06 47.49
CA GLY A 486 21.11 -15.68 48.22
C GLY A 486 22.29 -16.56 47.84
N ARG A 487 22.02 -17.85 47.67
CA ARG A 487 23.02 -18.87 47.34
C ARG A 487 23.35 -18.95 45.85
N TYR A 488 22.35 -18.82 44.98
CA TYR A 488 22.48 -19.15 43.55
C TYR A 488 22.62 -17.94 42.61
N GLN A 489 23.17 -16.84 43.10
CA GLN A 489 23.18 -15.58 42.34
C GLN A 489 24.13 -15.62 41.13
N GLU A 490 25.29 -16.28 41.28
CA GLU A 490 26.29 -16.45 40.21
C GLU A 490 25.79 -17.47 39.17
N GLU A 491 25.24 -18.60 39.63
CA GLU A 491 24.68 -19.64 38.77
C GLU A 491 23.50 -19.12 37.95
N LEU A 492 22.67 -18.25 38.53
CA LEU A 492 21.59 -17.59 37.80
C LEU A 492 22.13 -16.65 36.71
N ASN A 493 23.27 -16.00 36.94
CA ASN A 493 23.89 -15.13 35.94
C ASN A 493 24.47 -15.93 34.78
N GLU A 494 25.20 -17.01 35.07
CA GLU A 494 25.73 -17.94 34.06
C GLU A 494 24.61 -18.58 33.24
N TRP A 495 23.56 -19.05 33.93
CA TRP A 495 22.35 -19.60 33.31
C TRP A 495 21.68 -18.56 32.39
N SER A 496 21.61 -17.29 32.80
CA SER A 496 21.03 -16.22 31.98
C SER A 496 21.84 -15.96 30.71
N ALA A 497 23.17 -15.97 30.81
CA ALA A 497 24.06 -15.78 29.68
C ALA A 497 23.94 -16.94 28.66
N ASP A 498 23.91 -18.18 29.15
CA ASP A 498 23.73 -19.37 28.31
C ASP A 498 22.34 -19.39 27.64
N LEU A 499 21.28 -19.09 28.42
CA LEU A 499 19.93 -18.98 27.90
C LEU A 499 19.81 -17.88 26.83
N SER A 500 20.44 -16.72 27.03
CA SER A 500 20.42 -15.62 26.05
C SER A 500 20.90 -16.06 24.67
N LYS A 501 21.91 -16.93 24.61
CA LYS A 501 22.43 -17.45 23.35
C LYS A 501 21.42 -18.37 22.68
N GLU A 502 20.85 -19.30 23.44
CA GLU A 502 19.90 -20.29 22.91
C GLU A 502 18.59 -19.64 22.42
N LEU A 503 18.02 -18.69 23.18
CA LEU A 503 16.81 -17.96 22.77
C LEU A 503 17.09 -17.05 21.56
N GLY A 504 18.26 -16.43 21.50
CA GLY A 504 18.69 -15.61 20.36
C GLY A 504 18.84 -16.42 19.07
N ASP A 505 19.50 -17.59 19.15
CA ASP A 505 19.64 -18.51 18.01
C ASP A 505 18.28 -19.01 17.50
N LEU A 506 17.37 -19.33 18.43
CA LEU A 506 16.04 -19.81 18.09
C LEU A 506 15.19 -18.76 17.38
N THR A 507 15.19 -17.54 17.93
CA THR A 507 14.55 -16.37 17.35
C THR A 507 15.04 -16.13 15.93
N LYS A 508 16.36 -16.17 15.74
CA LYS A 508 16.99 -15.96 14.43
C LYS A 508 16.56 -17.03 13.43
N LEU A 509 16.53 -18.30 13.83
CA LEU A 509 16.08 -19.40 12.97
C LEU A 509 14.63 -19.22 12.49
N TYR A 510 13.71 -18.86 13.39
CA TYR A 510 12.32 -18.59 13.00
C TYR A 510 12.22 -17.40 12.04
N ARG A 511 12.95 -16.31 12.32
CA ARG A 511 12.97 -15.11 11.47
C ARG A 511 13.53 -15.40 10.07
N GLU A 512 14.59 -16.19 9.96
CA GLU A 512 15.16 -16.61 8.69
C GLU A 512 14.22 -17.54 7.91
N LYS A 513 13.59 -18.52 8.58
CA LYS A 513 12.67 -19.45 7.95
C LYS A 513 11.44 -18.75 7.36
N ILE A 514 10.83 -17.81 8.09
CA ILE A 514 9.70 -17.03 7.56
C ILE A 514 10.12 -16.18 6.38
N LYS A 515 11.28 -15.48 6.45
CA LYS A 515 11.78 -14.70 5.31
C LYS A 515 11.91 -15.56 4.04
N GLY A 516 12.35 -16.81 4.19
CA GLY A 516 12.38 -17.78 3.09
C GLY A 516 10.98 -18.18 2.58
N MET A 517 10.05 -18.49 3.48
CA MET A 517 8.67 -18.87 3.12
C MET A 517 7.90 -17.73 2.43
N VAL A 518 8.11 -16.48 2.86
CA VAL A 518 7.53 -15.28 2.22
C VAL A 518 7.97 -15.18 0.76
N ALA A 519 9.24 -15.47 0.49
CA ALA A 519 9.78 -15.44 -0.86
C ALA A 519 9.21 -16.57 -1.73
N GLU A 520 9.06 -17.78 -1.18
CA GLU A 520 8.52 -18.94 -1.91
C GLU A 520 7.01 -18.84 -2.19
N GLU A 521 6.18 -18.44 -1.21
CA GLU A 521 4.72 -18.31 -1.39
C GLU A 521 4.34 -17.16 -2.33
N ALA A 522 5.08 -16.05 -2.27
CA ALA A 522 4.93 -14.93 -3.21
C ALA A 522 5.29 -15.36 -4.64
N VAL A 523 6.34 -16.17 -4.80
CA VAL A 523 6.75 -16.73 -6.10
C VAL A 523 5.73 -17.75 -6.62
N GLU A 524 5.18 -18.63 -5.77
CA GLU A 524 4.20 -19.64 -6.19
C GLU A 524 2.86 -19.03 -6.60
N LYS A 525 2.31 -18.08 -5.82
CA LYS A 525 1.08 -17.35 -6.19
C LYS A 525 1.28 -16.47 -7.42
N ALA A 526 2.42 -15.79 -7.53
CA ALA A 526 2.77 -15.04 -8.73
C ALA A 526 2.88 -15.97 -9.95
N ASN A 527 3.48 -17.16 -9.82
CA ASN A 527 3.62 -18.13 -10.91
C ASN A 527 2.27 -18.74 -11.33
N GLN A 528 1.36 -19.03 -10.39
CA GLN A 528 0.03 -19.56 -10.71
C GLN A 528 -0.86 -18.51 -11.40
N GLN A 529 -0.84 -17.26 -10.93
CA GLN A 529 -1.60 -16.16 -11.55
C GLN A 529 -1.00 -15.77 -12.91
N CYS A 530 0.33 -15.69 -13.02
CA CYS A 530 1.05 -15.41 -14.26
C CYS A 530 0.83 -16.47 -15.33
N MET A 531 0.83 -17.77 -14.99
CA MET A 531 0.60 -18.84 -15.98
C MET A 531 -0.81 -18.82 -16.57
N LEU A 532 -1.83 -18.47 -15.78
CA LEU A 532 -3.22 -18.46 -16.25
C LEU A 532 -3.53 -17.20 -17.08
N SER A 533 -3.05 -16.02 -16.64
CA SER A 533 -3.21 -14.75 -17.36
C SER A 533 -2.43 -14.74 -18.68
N GLN A 534 -1.18 -15.24 -18.69
CA GLN A 534 -0.38 -15.38 -19.91
C GLN A 534 -1.00 -16.36 -20.92
N LYS A 535 -1.60 -17.45 -20.43
CA LYS A 535 -2.28 -18.43 -21.30
C LYS A 535 -3.57 -17.87 -21.90
N MET A 536 -4.34 -17.10 -21.12
CA MET A 536 -5.53 -16.39 -21.63
C MET A 536 -5.14 -15.30 -22.63
N ALA A 537 -4.15 -14.45 -22.32
CA ALA A 537 -3.65 -13.40 -23.21
C ALA A 537 -3.10 -13.97 -24.53
N SER A 538 -2.33 -15.06 -24.47
CA SER A 538 -1.82 -15.78 -25.65
C SER A 538 -2.96 -16.35 -26.51
N ASN A 539 -4.00 -16.91 -25.89
CA ASN A 539 -5.16 -17.45 -26.61
C ASN A 539 -6.02 -16.33 -27.22
N TYR A 540 -6.14 -15.17 -26.55
CA TYR A 540 -6.82 -13.98 -27.09
C TYR A 540 -6.08 -13.41 -28.30
N LEU A 541 -4.76 -13.24 -28.23
CA LEU A 541 -3.93 -12.78 -29.35
C LEU A 541 -3.98 -13.74 -30.55
N ALA A 542 -3.95 -15.06 -30.30
CA ALA A 542 -4.02 -16.06 -31.37
C ALA A 542 -5.38 -16.07 -32.10
N VAL A 543 -6.48 -15.82 -31.37
CA VAL A 543 -7.83 -15.66 -31.92
C VAL A 543 -7.96 -14.37 -32.75
N GLY A 544 -7.41 -13.24 -32.25
CA GLY A 544 -7.38 -11.97 -32.99
C GLY A 544 -6.51 -12.01 -34.25
N MET A 545 -5.45 -12.84 -34.26
CA MET A 545 -4.58 -13.07 -35.42
C MET A 545 -5.08 -14.17 -36.39
N ASN A 546 -6.25 -14.76 -36.13
CA ASN A 546 -6.90 -15.78 -36.97
C ASN A 546 -6.06 -17.05 -37.23
N LEU A 547 -5.15 -17.39 -36.31
CA LEU A 547 -4.30 -18.57 -36.40
C LEU A 547 -5.02 -19.77 -35.78
N ASN A 548 -5.62 -20.70 -36.53
CA ASN A 548 -6.27 -21.91 -35.95
C ASN A 548 -7.50 -21.63 -35.04
N GLY A 549 -8.40 -20.76 -35.52
CA GLY A 549 -9.47 -20.13 -34.74
C GLY A 549 -10.59 -21.01 -34.14
N GLN A 550 -10.70 -22.31 -34.45
CA GLN A 550 -11.73 -23.17 -33.83
C GLN A 550 -11.25 -23.84 -32.54
N TYR A 551 -10.03 -24.38 -32.55
CA TYR A 551 -9.41 -25.04 -31.40
C TYR A 551 -9.13 -24.04 -30.27
N GLN A 552 -8.60 -22.86 -30.61
CA GLN A 552 -8.31 -21.83 -29.62
C GLN A 552 -9.56 -21.18 -29.05
N ARG A 553 -10.66 -21.06 -29.82
CA ARG A 553 -11.95 -20.60 -29.26
C ARG A 553 -12.50 -21.58 -28.22
N GLN A 554 -12.41 -22.89 -28.48
CA GLN A 554 -12.81 -23.89 -27.49
C GLN A 554 -11.89 -23.91 -26.26
N GLN A 555 -10.58 -23.76 -26.46
CA GLN A 555 -9.64 -23.68 -25.35
C GLN A 555 -9.85 -22.42 -24.52
N LEU A 556 -10.16 -21.29 -25.17
CA LEU A 556 -10.46 -20.03 -24.52
C LEU A 556 -11.73 -20.08 -23.68
N GLU A 557 -12.80 -20.72 -24.17
CA GLU A 557 -14.02 -20.92 -23.37
C GLU A 557 -13.79 -21.85 -22.18
N LYS A 558 -12.94 -22.88 -22.32
CA LYS A 558 -12.52 -23.74 -21.19
C LYS A 558 -11.69 -22.98 -20.16
N ASP A 559 -10.72 -22.19 -20.60
CA ASP A 559 -9.87 -21.40 -19.72
C ASP A 559 -10.68 -20.31 -19.00
N LYS A 560 -11.69 -19.71 -19.66
CA LYS A 560 -12.67 -18.80 -19.02
C LYS A 560 -13.52 -19.48 -17.95
N LEU A 561 -14.03 -20.68 -18.23
CA LEU A 561 -14.85 -21.42 -17.27
C LEU A 561 -14.02 -21.83 -16.05
N LEU A 562 -12.78 -22.24 -16.26
CA LEU A 562 -11.83 -22.56 -15.18
C LEU A 562 -11.50 -21.31 -14.35
N PHE A 563 -11.30 -20.17 -15.01
CA PHE A 563 -11.07 -18.89 -14.36
C PHE A 563 -12.29 -18.41 -13.56
N GLN A 564 -13.50 -18.51 -14.11
CA GLN A 564 -14.74 -18.20 -13.40
C GLN A 564 -14.94 -19.09 -12.17
N LYS A 565 -14.63 -20.38 -12.29
CA LYS A 565 -14.69 -21.31 -11.16
C LYS A 565 -13.67 -20.96 -10.06
N GLN A 566 -12.45 -20.60 -10.42
CA GLN A 566 -11.44 -20.12 -9.47
C GLN A 566 -11.84 -18.79 -8.83
N LEU A 567 -12.51 -17.91 -9.58
CA LEU A 567 -13.07 -16.66 -9.05
C LEU A 567 -14.20 -16.90 -8.05
N GLU A 568 -15.04 -17.91 -8.28
CA GLU A 568 -16.09 -18.34 -7.33
C GLU A 568 -15.52 -19.02 -6.08
N GLU A 569 -14.43 -19.78 -6.20
CA GLU A 569 -13.73 -20.39 -5.06
C GLU A 569 -12.97 -19.35 -4.21
N LEU A 570 -12.62 -18.19 -4.78
CA LEU A 570 -11.95 -17.07 -4.10
C LEU A 570 -12.91 -16.04 -3.48
N LYS A 571 -14.18 -16.00 -3.90
CA LYS A 571 -15.24 -15.17 -3.31
C LYS A 571 -15.82 -15.82 -2.07
#